data_AF-A0A0M0JTW1-F1
#
_entry.id   AF-A0A0M0JTW1-F1
#
_cell.length_a   1.000
_cell.length_b   1.000
_cell.length_c   1.000
_cell.angle_alpha   90.00
_cell.angle_beta   90.00
_cell.angle_gamma   90.00
#
_symmetry.space_group_name_H-M   'P 1'
#
loop_
_entity.id
_entity.type
_entity.pdbx_description
1 polymer ?
#
loop_
_entity_poly.entity_id
_entity_poly.type
_entity_poly.pdbx_seq_one_letter_code
_entity_poly.pdbx_strand_id
1 'polypeptide(L)'
;GGGLRAVFLDFDRTLCSTKAGRSPLLGLHNVDPELASLCTTYPVYVVTRNPHEAEIVTFLEQRGVAVARVCVVPKRASKADVMVQVLPSLKSGSQQARVSPYEAHDDDAARAPERVTPVQAVFVDDDVRELMRPSVSELPGLLRVLFRRTGL
;
A
#
# COMPACT_ATOMS: atom_id res chain seq x y z
N GLY A 1 11.02 12.52 -13.06
CA GLY A 1 11.56 12.52 -11.68
C GLY A 1 10.81 11.48 -10.88
N GLY A 2 11.54 10.59 -10.19
CA GLY A 2 10.98 9.48 -9.42
C GLY A 2 10.41 9.93 -8.07
N GLY A 3 9.25 10.57 -8.09
CA GLY A 3 8.52 10.97 -6.89
C GLY A 3 7.52 9.90 -6.44
N LEU A 4 7.10 9.98 -5.18
CA LEU A 4 6.02 9.17 -4.62
C LEU A 4 4.71 9.48 -5.38
N ARG A 5 4.08 8.45 -5.93
CA ARG A 5 2.89 8.58 -6.80
C ARG A 5 1.58 8.21 -6.09
N ALA A 6 1.65 7.38 -5.06
CA ALA A 6 0.49 6.92 -4.32
C ALA A 6 0.86 6.51 -2.89
N VAL A 7 -0.09 6.72 -1.98
CA VAL A 7 -0.09 6.11 -0.65
C VAL A 7 -1.30 5.19 -0.56
N PHE A 8 -1.05 3.91 -0.29
CA PHE A 8 -2.09 2.91 -0.06
C PHE A 8 -2.22 2.68 1.44
N LEU A 9 -3.43 2.84 1.97
CA LEU A 9 -3.71 2.64 3.39
C LEU A 9 -4.71 1.52 3.56
N ASP A 10 -4.43 0.56 4.45
CA ASP A 10 -5.51 -0.22 5.03
C ASP A 10 -6.48 0.66 5.86
N PHE A 11 -7.71 0.18 6.04
CA PHE A 11 -8.73 0.93 6.77
C PHE A 11 -8.82 0.51 8.25
N ASP A 12 -9.21 -0.73 8.53
CA ASP A 12 -9.56 -1.15 9.90
C ASP A 12 -8.31 -1.32 10.76
N ARG A 13 -8.28 -0.67 11.92
CA ARG A 13 -7.11 -0.59 12.84
C ARG A 13 -5.87 0.07 12.27
N THR A 14 -5.87 0.47 11.00
CA THR A 14 -4.82 1.27 10.35
C THR A 14 -5.27 2.74 10.29
N LEU A 15 -6.00 3.14 9.24
CA LEU A 15 -6.52 4.51 9.12
C LEU A 15 -7.64 4.81 10.13
N CYS A 16 -8.49 3.84 10.44
CA CYS A 16 -9.64 3.99 11.32
C CYS A 16 -9.55 3.06 12.54
N SER A 17 -10.13 3.45 13.67
CA SER A 17 -10.18 2.62 14.88
C SER A 17 -11.22 1.48 14.82
N THR A 18 -11.91 1.33 13.70
CA THR A 18 -12.90 0.26 13.50
C THR A 18 -12.25 -1.12 13.59
N LYS A 19 -12.95 -2.07 14.21
CA LYS A 19 -12.54 -3.49 14.23
C LYS A 19 -12.89 -4.13 12.89
N ALA A 20 -12.01 -5.02 12.42
CA ALA A 20 -12.08 -5.67 11.11
C ALA A 20 -13.52 -5.97 10.62
N GLY A 21 -13.89 -5.35 9.50
CA GLY A 21 -15.13 -5.59 8.77
C GLY A 21 -16.40 -4.98 9.37
N ARG A 22 -16.31 -4.16 10.44
CA ARG A 22 -17.47 -3.43 10.95
C ARG A 22 -17.71 -2.15 10.15
N SER A 23 -18.96 -1.72 10.09
CA SER A 23 -19.29 -0.38 9.62
C SER A 23 -18.58 0.68 10.49
N PRO A 24 -17.96 1.71 9.89
CA PRO A 24 -17.39 2.82 10.65
C PRO A 24 -18.45 3.82 11.15
N LEU A 25 -19.68 3.77 10.64
CA LEU A 25 -20.79 4.60 11.11
C LEU A 25 -21.46 4.06 12.38
N LEU A 26 -21.19 2.79 12.73
CA LEU A 26 -21.75 2.14 13.91
C LEU A 26 -20.78 2.20 15.10
N GLY A 27 -20.98 3.20 15.96
CA GLY A 27 -20.24 3.37 17.20
C GLY A 27 -19.32 4.60 17.20
N LEU A 28 -18.44 4.67 18.19
CA LEU A 28 -17.47 5.76 18.33
C LEU A 28 -16.14 5.34 17.70
N HIS A 29 -15.95 5.75 16.45
CA HIS A 29 -14.74 5.46 15.68
C HIS A 29 -14.03 6.75 15.25
N ASN A 30 -12.70 6.69 15.25
CA ASN A 30 -11.83 7.82 14.94
C ASN A 30 -10.85 7.46 13.82
N VAL A 31 -10.52 8.45 13.00
CA VAL A 31 -9.45 8.36 12.02
C VAL A 31 -8.11 8.65 12.71
N ASP A 32 -7.02 8.13 12.17
CA ASP A 32 -5.67 8.48 12.63
C ASP A 32 -5.31 9.87 12.09
N PRO A 33 -5.02 10.87 12.93
CA PRO A 33 -4.79 12.23 12.47
C PRO A 33 -3.53 12.36 11.62
N GLU A 34 -2.48 11.58 11.91
CA GLU A 34 -1.23 11.63 11.16
C GLU A 34 -1.41 11.01 9.78
N LEU A 35 -2.04 9.83 9.69
CA LEU A 35 -2.36 9.23 8.38
C LEU A 35 -3.39 10.07 7.59
N ALA A 36 -4.35 10.72 8.25
CA ALA A 36 -5.28 11.63 7.61
C ALA A 36 -4.56 12.84 6.99
N SER A 37 -3.52 13.37 7.66
CA SER A 37 -2.74 14.49 7.13
C SER A 37 -2.02 14.16 5.81
N LEU A 38 -1.74 12.88 5.54
CA LEU A 38 -1.15 12.47 4.25
C LEU A 38 -2.09 12.75 3.07
N CYS A 39 -3.40 12.74 3.32
CA CYS A 39 -4.43 12.93 2.30
C CYS A 39 -4.42 14.35 1.70
N THR A 40 -3.84 15.34 2.41
CA THR A 40 -3.71 16.70 1.88
C THR A 40 -2.50 16.87 0.95
N THR A 41 -1.55 15.93 1.00
CA THR A 41 -0.25 16.05 0.33
C THR A 41 -0.09 15.06 -0.80
N TYR A 42 -0.65 13.86 -0.65
CA TYR A 42 -0.47 12.75 -1.59
C TYR A 42 -1.80 12.16 -2.04
N PRO A 43 -1.85 11.56 -3.25
CA PRO A 43 -2.97 10.71 -3.64
C PRO A 43 -3.05 9.49 -2.72
N VAL A 44 -4.04 9.49 -1.81
CA VAL A 44 -4.27 8.39 -0.87
C VAL A 44 -5.39 7.48 -1.36
N TYR A 45 -5.11 6.19 -1.42
CA TYR A 45 -6.08 5.14 -1.75
C TYR A 45 -6.29 4.25 -0.54
N VAL A 46 -7.52 4.15 -0.07
CA VAL A 46 -7.87 3.18 0.97
C VAL A 46 -8.04 1.81 0.30
N VAL A 47 -7.27 0.81 0.72
CA VAL A 47 -7.30 -0.56 0.20
C VAL A 47 -7.69 -1.49 1.33
N THR A 48 -8.96 -1.88 1.36
CA THR A 48 -9.58 -2.50 2.53
C THR A 48 -10.32 -3.78 2.20
N ARG A 49 -10.39 -4.71 3.15
CA ARG A 49 -11.29 -5.88 3.07
C ARG A 49 -12.67 -5.59 3.67
N ASN A 50 -12.86 -4.42 4.27
CA ASN A 50 -14.13 -3.98 4.82
C ASN A 50 -15.12 -3.74 3.67
N PRO A 51 -16.27 -4.45 3.64
CA PRO A 51 -17.20 -4.38 2.52
C PRO A 51 -18.07 -3.11 2.50
N HIS A 52 -18.04 -2.29 3.57
CA HIS A 52 -18.92 -1.14 3.75
C HIS A 52 -18.42 0.12 3.00
N GLU A 53 -18.12 0.00 1.70
CA GLU A 53 -17.49 1.08 0.90
C GLU A 53 -18.18 2.44 1.05
N ALA A 54 -19.49 2.50 0.81
CA ALA A 54 -20.25 3.75 0.87
C ALA A 54 -20.24 4.38 2.27
N GLU A 55 -20.24 3.55 3.31
CA GLU A 55 -20.20 4.02 4.70
C GLU A 55 -18.80 4.50 5.07
N ILE A 56 -17.74 3.86 4.55
CA ILE A 56 -16.35 4.32 4.71
C ILE A 56 -16.17 5.68 4.04
N VAL A 57 -16.64 5.85 2.80
CA VAL A 57 -16.59 7.14 2.09
C VAL A 57 -17.30 8.21 2.90
N THR A 58 -18.57 7.98 3.28
CA THR A 58 -19.36 8.92 4.09
C THR A 58 -18.66 9.27 5.41
N PHE A 59 -18.09 8.28 6.09
CA PHE A 59 -17.42 8.47 7.37
C PHE A 59 -16.15 9.33 7.27
N LEU A 60 -15.37 9.15 6.19
CA LEU A 60 -14.16 9.93 5.91
C LEU A 60 -14.52 11.37 5.52
N GLU A 61 -15.55 11.56 4.69
CA GLU A 61 -16.05 12.89 4.29
C GLU A 61 -16.54 13.70 5.49
N GLN A 62 -17.31 13.09 6.40
CA GLN A 62 -17.77 13.72 7.64
C GLN A 62 -16.62 14.18 8.55
N ARG A 63 -15.42 13.63 8.37
CA ARG A 63 -14.20 13.98 9.13
C ARG A 63 -13.24 14.86 8.34
N GLY A 64 -13.63 15.32 7.15
CA GLY A 64 -12.78 16.16 6.30
C GLY A 64 -11.57 15.42 5.72
N VAL A 65 -11.63 14.09 5.61
CA VAL A 65 -10.52 13.27 5.09
C VAL A 65 -10.79 12.93 3.63
N ALA A 66 -10.14 13.65 2.73
CA ALA A 66 -10.30 13.48 1.28
C ALA A 66 -9.35 12.40 0.73
N VAL A 67 -9.87 11.21 0.43
CA VAL A 67 -9.11 10.13 -0.23
C VAL A 67 -9.38 10.11 -1.73
N ALA A 68 -8.40 9.70 -2.52
CA ALA A 68 -8.54 9.56 -3.97
C ALA A 68 -9.56 8.48 -4.35
N ARG A 69 -9.56 7.35 -3.61
CA ARG A 69 -10.55 6.28 -3.77
C ARG A 69 -10.55 5.34 -2.57
N VAL A 70 -11.72 4.80 -2.23
CA VAL A 70 -11.86 3.59 -1.40
C VAL A 70 -11.94 2.37 -2.32
N CYS A 71 -11.08 1.39 -2.11
CA CYS A 71 -10.97 0.20 -2.93
C CYS A 71 -11.24 -1.03 -2.05
N VAL A 72 -12.44 -1.58 -2.16
CA VAL A 72 -12.77 -2.85 -1.49
C VAL A 72 -12.11 -4.01 -2.23
N VAL A 73 -11.35 -4.81 -1.49
CA VAL A 73 -10.65 -5.99 -2.00
C VAL A 73 -11.65 -7.15 -2.08
N PRO A 74 -11.93 -7.69 -3.28
CA PRO A 74 -12.85 -8.81 -3.43
C PRO A 74 -12.39 -10.04 -2.64
N LYS A 75 -13.35 -10.92 -2.31
CA LYS A 75 -13.02 -12.22 -1.71
C LYS A 75 -12.02 -12.96 -2.60
N ARG A 76 -10.98 -13.53 -1.98
CA ARG A 76 -9.87 -14.26 -2.63
C ARG A 76 -8.92 -13.43 -3.50
N ALA A 77 -9.13 -12.11 -3.63
CA ALA A 77 -8.14 -11.21 -4.23
C ALA A 77 -7.12 -10.74 -3.17
N SER A 78 -5.97 -10.24 -3.62
CA SER A 78 -4.98 -9.62 -2.76
C SER A 78 -5.05 -8.09 -2.84
N LYS A 79 -4.59 -7.40 -1.78
CA LYS A 79 -4.42 -5.94 -1.81
C LYS A 79 -3.45 -5.50 -2.91
N ALA A 80 -2.42 -6.30 -3.17
CA ALA A 80 -1.47 -6.08 -4.25
C ALA A 80 -2.15 -5.96 -5.63
N ASP A 81 -3.11 -6.83 -5.93
CA ASP A 81 -3.84 -6.77 -7.21
C ASP A 81 -4.52 -5.42 -7.39
N VAL A 82 -5.14 -4.91 -6.32
CA VAL A 82 -5.79 -3.59 -6.30
C VAL A 82 -4.77 -2.46 -6.43
N MET A 83 -3.66 -2.51 -5.68
CA MET A 83 -2.59 -1.50 -5.76
C MET A 83 -2.02 -1.41 -7.16
N VAL A 84 -1.83 -2.55 -7.81
CA VAL A 84 -1.34 -2.65 -9.19
C VAL A 84 -2.37 -2.16 -10.21
N GLN A 85 -3.66 -2.40 -9.99
CA GLN A 85 -4.70 -1.82 -10.85
C GLN A 85 -4.72 -0.29 -10.77
N VAL A 86 -4.46 0.27 -9.58
CA VAL A 86 -4.35 1.72 -9.37
C VAL A 86 -3.06 2.28 -9.94
N LEU A 87 -1.93 1.60 -9.72
CA LEU A 87 -0.61 2.02 -10.16
C LEU A 87 0.09 0.88 -10.93
N PRO A 88 -0.22 0.71 -12.24
CA PRO A 88 0.30 -0.40 -13.04
C PRO A 88 1.82 -0.47 -13.13
N SER A 89 2.54 0.64 -12.91
CA SER A 89 4.00 0.67 -12.90
C SER A 89 4.62 -0.16 -11.76
N LEU A 90 3.82 -0.58 -10.76
CA LEU A 90 4.24 -1.54 -9.73
C LEU A 90 4.39 -2.97 -10.26
N LYS A 91 3.89 -3.32 -11.45
CA LYS A 91 4.13 -4.64 -12.07
C LYS A 91 5.51 -4.76 -12.73
N SER A 92 6.12 -3.65 -13.10
CA SER A 92 7.14 -3.63 -14.17
C SER A 92 8.60 -3.74 -13.71
N GLY A 93 8.88 -4.02 -12.44
CA GLY A 93 10.26 -4.15 -11.94
C GLY A 93 10.88 -5.54 -12.09
N SER A 94 10.18 -6.49 -12.70
CA SER A 94 10.67 -7.84 -12.91
C SER A 94 10.62 -8.24 -14.39
N GLN A 95 11.27 -7.48 -15.29
CA GLN A 95 11.68 -7.99 -16.63
C GLN A 95 12.59 -7.11 -17.50
N GLN A 96 13.43 -6.22 -16.95
CA GLN A 96 14.58 -5.70 -17.72
C GLN A 96 15.89 -6.34 -17.21
N ALA A 97 16.32 -7.35 -17.97
CA ALA A 97 17.63 -7.99 -18.00
C ALA A 97 18.06 -8.83 -16.78
N ARG A 98 17.49 -10.03 -16.65
CA ARG A 98 18.35 -11.21 -16.40
C ARG A 98 18.93 -11.66 -17.74
N VAL A 99 19.90 -10.92 -18.25
CA VAL A 99 20.84 -11.52 -19.21
C VAL A 99 21.77 -12.35 -18.34
N SER A 100 21.66 -13.67 -18.41
CA SER A 100 22.63 -14.59 -17.83
C SER A 100 23.84 -14.65 -18.75
N PRO A 101 25.00 -14.10 -18.38
CA PRO A 101 26.22 -14.26 -19.14
C PRO A 101 26.99 -15.41 -18.49
N TYR A 102 26.54 -16.65 -18.69
CA TYR A 102 27.39 -17.81 -18.37
C TYR A 102 28.14 -18.21 -19.64
N GLU A 103 29.00 -17.32 -20.09
CA GLU A 103 30.25 -17.61 -20.80
C GLU A 103 31.21 -16.43 -20.54
N ALA A 104 31.99 -16.50 -19.46
CA ALA A 104 33.35 -15.96 -19.40
C ALA A 104 34.03 -16.37 -18.09
N HIS A 105 35.18 -17.01 -18.26
CA HIS A 105 36.16 -17.35 -17.25
C HIS A 105 36.89 -16.10 -16.72
N ASP A 106 37.42 -16.29 -15.50
CA ASP A 106 38.55 -15.63 -14.84
C ASP A 106 38.48 -14.14 -14.44
N ASP A 107 38.78 -13.97 -13.14
CA ASP A 107 39.45 -12.88 -12.44
C ASP A 107 38.89 -11.44 -12.48
N ASP A 108 38.41 -11.03 -11.29
CA ASP A 108 38.42 -9.67 -10.73
C ASP A 108 37.72 -8.56 -11.55
N ALA A 109 36.38 -8.46 -11.44
CA ALA A 109 35.64 -7.30 -11.95
C ALA A 109 34.43 -6.94 -11.08
N ALA A 110 34.54 -5.77 -10.43
CA ALA A 110 33.48 -4.89 -9.91
C ALA A 110 32.05 -5.45 -9.88
N ARG A 111 31.59 -5.80 -8.67
CA ARG A 111 30.17 -6.06 -8.38
C ARG A 111 29.34 -4.88 -8.90
N ALA A 112 28.59 -5.09 -9.99
CA ALA A 112 27.74 -4.07 -10.59
C ALA A 112 26.83 -3.44 -9.51
N PRO A 113 26.67 -2.10 -9.48
CA PRO A 113 25.88 -1.45 -8.46
C PRO A 113 24.46 -2.00 -8.50
N GLU A 114 24.02 -2.50 -7.34
CA GLU A 114 22.68 -2.99 -7.13
C GLU A 114 21.69 -1.88 -7.53
N ARG A 115 20.92 -2.10 -8.61
CA ARG A 115 19.98 -1.10 -9.10
C ARG A 115 18.83 -0.98 -8.10
N VAL A 116 18.93 -0.03 -7.18
CA VAL A 116 17.86 0.29 -6.25
C VAL A 116 16.68 0.82 -7.06
N THR A 117 15.56 0.10 -7.03
CA THR A 117 14.33 0.58 -7.66
C THR A 117 13.81 1.77 -6.84
N PRO A 118 13.60 2.96 -7.44
CA PRO A 118 13.09 4.10 -6.69
C PRO A 118 11.71 3.81 -6.11
N VAL A 119 11.44 4.33 -4.91
CA VAL A 119 10.13 4.22 -4.27
C VAL A 119 9.09 5.00 -5.08
N GLN A 120 8.06 4.30 -5.53
CA GLN A 120 6.93 4.84 -6.28
C GLN A 120 5.66 4.91 -5.44
N ALA A 121 5.53 4.04 -4.44
CA ALA A 121 4.37 3.99 -3.58
C ALA A 121 4.72 3.55 -2.15
N VAL A 122 3.86 3.88 -1.21
CA VAL A 122 3.88 3.38 0.17
C VAL A 122 2.63 2.55 0.40
N PHE A 123 2.75 1.39 1.05
CA PHE A 123 1.61 0.63 1.57
C PHE A 123 1.71 0.51 3.09
N VAL A 124 0.66 0.94 3.78
CA VAL A 124 0.55 0.95 5.24
C VAL A 124 -0.54 -0.04 5.67
N ASP A 125 -0.19 -0.94 6.56
CA ASP A 125 -1.09 -1.95 7.12
C ASP A 125 -0.69 -2.26 8.57
N ASP A 126 -1.62 -2.70 9.39
CA ASP A 126 -1.39 -3.08 10.78
C ASP A 126 -1.11 -4.58 10.97
N ASP A 127 -1.31 -5.37 9.92
CA ASP A 127 -1.02 -6.79 9.87
C ASP A 127 0.26 -7.08 9.09
N VAL A 128 1.33 -7.41 9.83
CA VAL A 128 2.61 -7.84 9.26
C VAL A 128 2.46 -9.00 8.26
N ARG A 129 1.46 -9.87 8.44
CA ARG A 129 1.22 -10.98 7.52
C ARG A 129 0.74 -10.51 6.16
N GLU A 130 0.01 -9.39 6.09
CA GLU A 130 -0.41 -8.79 4.82
C GLU A 130 0.79 -8.15 4.11
N LEU A 131 1.63 -7.42 4.86
CA LEU A 131 2.85 -6.80 4.32
C LEU A 131 3.87 -7.82 3.80
N MET A 132 3.91 -9.01 4.38
CA MET A 132 4.85 -10.08 4.03
C MET A 132 4.29 -11.07 3.00
N ARG A 133 3.07 -10.87 2.48
CA ARG A 133 2.58 -11.71 1.36
C ARG A 133 3.50 -11.55 0.16
N PRO A 134 3.89 -12.64 -0.53
CA PRO A 134 4.71 -12.56 -1.73
C PRO A 134 4.17 -11.54 -2.75
N SER A 135 2.85 -11.55 -2.97
CA SER A 135 2.21 -10.60 -3.89
C SER A 135 2.37 -9.14 -3.52
N VAL A 136 2.64 -8.80 -2.25
CA VAL A 136 2.89 -7.44 -1.76
C VAL A 136 4.39 -7.17 -1.65
N SER A 137 5.15 -8.09 -1.05
CA SER A 137 6.58 -7.93 -0.77
C SER A 137 7.46 -7.92 -2.02
N GLU A 138 6.99 -8.56 -3.09
CA GLU A 138 7.70 -8.62 -4.37
C GLU A 138 7.32 -7.47 -5.29
N LEU A 139 6.45 -6.53 -4.87
CA LEU A 139 6.10 -5.36 -5.67
C LEU A 139 7.27 -4.37 -5.74
N PRO A 140 7.89 -4.19 -6.91
CA PRO A 140 9.01 -3.28 -7.08
C PRO A 140 8.59 -1.82 -6.84
N GLY A 141 9.43 -1.09 -6.11
CA GLY A 141 9.19 0.32 -5.79
C GLY A 141 8.07 0.54 -4.76
N LEU A 142 7.56 -0.51 -4.12
CA LEU A 142 6.63 -0.39 -2.99
C LEU A 142 7.38 -0.39 -1.66
N LEU A 143 7.34 0.73 -0.94
CA LEU A 143 7.75 0.78 0.46
C LEU A 143 6.61 0.25 1.33
N ARG A 144 6.90 -0.68 2.23
CA ARG A 144 5.92 -1.32 3.13
C ARG A 144 6.12 -0.80 4.53
N VAL A 145 5.05 -0.39 5.20
CA VAL A 145 5.09 0.20 6.54
C VAL A 145 4.12 -0.57 7.45
N LEU A 146 4.67 -1.16 8.51
CA LEU A 146 3.86 -1.70 9.60
C LEU A 146 3.46 -0.53 10.51
N PHE A 147 2.18 -0.26 10.60
CA PHE A 147 1.64 0.81 11.43
C PHE A 147 0.65 0.24 12.43
N ARG A 148 0.83 0.56 13.71
CA ARG A 148 -0.15 0.24 14.74
C ARG A 148 -0.53 1.50 15.48
N ARG A 149 -1.84 1.73 15.56
CA ARG A 149 -2.39 2.78 16.43
C ARG A 149 -2.09 2.44 17.88
N THR A 150 -1.67 3.44 18.64
CA THR A 150 -1.60 3.36 20.10
C THR A 150 -2.99 3.66 20.68
N GLY A 151 -3.43 2.89 21.69
CA GLY A 151 -4.70 3.15 22.39
C GLY A 151 -5.97 2.54 21.79
N LEU A 152 -5.88 1.42 21.07
CA LEU A 152 -7.03 0.57 20.69
C LEU A 152 -7.43 -0.41 21.80
#